data_AF-A0A9W8M9F5-F1
#
_entry.id   AF-A0A9W8M9F5-F1
#
_cell.length_a   1.000
_cell.length_b   1.000
_cell.length_c   1.000
_cell.angle_alpha   90.00
_cell.angle_beta   90.00
_cell.angle_gamma   90.00
#
_symmetry.space_group_name_H-M   'P 1'
#
loop_
_entity.id
_entity.type
_entity.pdbx_description
1 polymer ?
#
loop_
_entity_poly.entity_id
_entity_poly.type
_entity_poly.pdbx_seq_one_letter_code
_entity_poly.pdbx_strand_id
1 'polypeptide(L)'
;MAKQQQQDTRLVAVMGETGAGKSSRKDGLTVTLVDASGFDGYGAEDTKTDAEILQMIAEFLKTQYEEKRKISGVMFLLPITAAPAGITPKNMRMFKRLCGNGQLKTVVVVTTRWNEACYSEEGLEEAEQLEVSLMESEGLLKDLKDAGARFLRAGHFSKETPQPAGAQYQSHVAVVETLLGLEPVYLQIQETARGKPIQETAVGSVLEKEFEDLRNTLNERVNSIQKTVEYLQSATDIEKEDQEKHNEALHLRIKKEWEKLH
;
A
#
# COMPACT_ATOMS: atom_id res chain seq x y z
N MET A 1 49.56 -0.54 -6.54
CA MET A 1 48.25 0.15 -6.57
C MET A 1 47.21 -0.83 -7.10
N ALA A 2 46.46 -1.47 -6.21
CA ALA A 2 45.41 -2.40 -6.59
C ALA A 2 44.20 -1.59 -7.11
N LYS A 3 43.87 -1.75 -8.40
CA LYS A 3 42.58 -1.29 -8.93
C LYS A 3 41.51 -2.11 -8.20
N GLN A 4 40.76 -1.46 -7.32
CA GLN A 4 39.55 -2.01 -6.73
C GLN A 4 38.61 -2.33 -7.90
N GLN A 5 38.44 -3.63 -8.20
CA GLN A 5 37.46 -4.10 -9.17
C GLN A 5 36.10 -3.67 -8.62
N GLN A 6 35.53 -2.62 -9.19
CA GLN A 6 34.21 -2.14 -8.84
C GLN A 6 33.22 -3.22 -9.31
N GLN A 7 32.74 -4.04 -8.38
CA GLN A 7 31.68 -5.00 -8.66
C GLN A 7 30.45 -4.22 -9.14
N ASP A 8 30.00 -4.50 -10.37
CA ASP A 8 28.75 -3.95 -10.90
C ASP A 8 27.61 -4.52 -10.04
N THR A 9 27.15 -3.73 -9.07
CA THR A 9 26.08 -4.12 -8.14
C THR A 9 24.78 -3.57 -8.68
N ARG A 10 23.86 -4.46 -9.03
CA ARG A 10 22.54 -4.10 -9.53
C ARG A 10 21.52 -4.27 -8.43
N LEU A 11 20.90 -3.16 -8.05
CA LEU A 11 19.89 -3.12 -7.01
C LEU A 11 18.51 -3.21 -7.66
N VAL A 12 17.72 -4.20 -7.23
CA VAL A 12 16.36 -4.42 -7.68
C VAL A 12 15.44 -4.25 -6.47
N ALA A 13 14.53 -3.29 -6.55
CA ALA A 13 13.53 -3.06 -5.50
C ALA A 13 12.28 -3.87 -5.82
N VAL A 14 11.77 -4.60 -4.84
CA VAL A 14 10.56 -5.41 -4.91
C VAL A 14 9.52 -4.79 -3.97
N MET A 15 8.35 -4.47 -4.50
CA MET A 15 7.19 -4.06 -3.70
C MET A 15 6.10 -5.12 -3.82
N GLY A 16 5.66 -5.69 -2.69
CA GLY A 16 4.65 -6.75 -2.60
C GLY A 16 4.48 -7.29 -1.18
N GLU A 17 3.68 -8.34 -0.98
CA GLU A 17 3.57 -9.02 0.33
C GLU A 17 4.94 -9.57 0.80
N THR A 18 5.21 -9.52 2.11
CA THR A 18 6.53 -9.82 2.71
C THR A 18 6.94 -11.29 2.52
N GLY A 19 8.14 -11.54 1.97
CA GLY A 19 8.85 -12.81 2.02
C GLY A 19 9.70 -13.17 0.80
N ALA A 20 10.80 -12.46 0.50
CA ALA A 20 11.82 -12.97 -0.44
C ALA A 20 13.27 -12.70 0.00
N GLY A 21 13.95 -13.80 0.35
CA GLY A 21 15.37 -13.80 0.73
C GLY A 21 16.31 -13.32 -0.38
N LYS A 22 17.38 -12.62 0.04
CA LYS A 22 18.48 -12.19 -0.82
C LYS A 22 19.19 -13.40 -1.44
N SER A 23 19.49 -13.37 -2.73
CA SER A 23 20.35 -14.36 -3.40
C SER A 23 21.38 -13.69 -4.31
N SER A 24 22.58 -14.28 -4.40
CA SER A 24 23.69 -13.82 -5.24
C SER A 24 23.97 -14.82 -6.36
N ARG A 25 24.42 -14.32 -7.52
CA ARG A 25 24.71 -15.13 -8.72
C ARG A 25 26.23 -15.34 -8.89
N LYS A 26 26.61 -16.40 -9.60
CA LYS A 26 28.00 -16.87 -9.83
C LYS A 26 28.82 -16.03 -10.83
N ASP A 27 28.24 -15.02 -11.44
CA ASP A 27 28.83 -14.30 -12.59
C ASP A 27 29.64 -13.05 -12.15
N GLY A 28 29.83 -12.87 -10.84
CA GLY A 28 30.45 -11.66 -10.25
C GLY A 28 29.50 -10.47 -10.10
N LEU A 29 28.27 -10.58 -10.60
CA LEU A 29 27.20 -9.60 -10.41
C LEU A 29 26.50 -9.81 -9.07
N THR A 30 26.56 -8.80 -8.20
CA THR A 30 25.84 -8.80 -6.93
C THR A 30 24.44 -8.24 -7.16
N VAL A 31 23.43 -9.10 -7.03
CA VAL A 31 22.02 -8.70 -7.07
C VAL A 31 21.55 -8.50 -5.64
N THR A 32 20.93 -7.36 -5.38
CA THR A 32 20.25 -7.11 -4.10
C THR A 32 18.77 -6.98 -4.40
N LEU A 33 17.97 -7.90 -3.83
CA LEU A 33 16.52 -7.80 -3.80
C LEU A 33 16.13 -7.17 -2.46
N VAL A 34 15.37 -6.09 -2.53
CA VAL A 34 14.84 -5.39 -1.36
C VAL A 34 13.36 -5.61 -1.37
N ASP A 35 12.89 -6.41 -0.42
CA ASP A 35 11.49 -6.70 -0.24
C ASP A 35 10.89 -5.69 0.74
N ALA A 36 9.92 -4.92 0.28
CA ALA A 36 9.18 -3.97 1.10
C ALA A 36 7.77 -4.51 1.32
N SER A 37 7.33 -4.54 2.58
CA SER A 37 5.96 -4.93 2.95
C SER A 37 4.93 -4.16 2.13
N GLY A 38 3.85 -4.83 1.72
CA GLY A 38 2.75 -4.24 0.94
C GLY A 38 2.03 -3.09 1.66
N PHE A 39 1.39 -2.22 0.88
CA PHE A 39 0.66 -1.01 1.33
C PHE A 39 -0.80 -1.30 1.77
N ASP A 40 -1.04 -2.43 2.44
CA ASP A 40 -2.39 -2.93 2.72
C ASP A 40 -2.56 -3.57 4.11
N GLY A 41 -1.53 -3.51 4.96
CA GLY A 41 -1.57 -4.02 6.32
C GLY A 41 -2.33 -3.09 7.28
N TYR A 42 -3.65 -3.19 7.32
CA TYR A 42 -4.46 -2.64 8.42
C TYR A 42 -5.19 -3.78 9.13
N GLY A 43 -4.78 -4.11 10.37
CA GLY A 43 -5.65 -4.93 11.24
C GLY A 43 -5.02 -5.80 12.34
N ALA A 44 -3.69 -5.85 12.51
CA ALA A 44 -3.06 -6.61 13.60
C ALA A 44 -2.06 -5.76 14.38
N GLU A 45 -1.81 -6.10 15.65
CA GLU A 45 -0.99 -5.36 16.63
C GLU A 45 0.49 -5.09 16.23
N ASP A 46 0.93 -5.51 15.03
CA ASP A 46 2.29 -5.31 14.48
C ASP A 46 2.31 -4.85 13.01
N THR A 47 1.20 -4.32 12.48
CA THR A 47 1.13 -3.85 11.08
C THR A 47 1.66 -2.42 10.91
N LYS A 48 2.67 -2.24 10.05
CA LYS A 48 3.20 -0.92 9.67
C LYS A 48 2.18 -0.18 8.80
N THR A 49 2.02 1.10 9.05
CA THR A 49 1.23 1.99 8.21
C THR A 49 1.92 2.23 6.86
N ASP A 50 1.15 2.58 5.82
CA ASP A 50 1.70 2.96 4.51
C ASP A 50 2.78 4.05 4.61
N ALA A 51 2.60 4.99 5.52
CA ALA A 51 3.53 6.09 5.78
C ALA A 51 4.87 5.59 6.33
N GLU A 52 4.85 4.63 7.26
CA GLU A 52 6.06 4.01 7.81
C GLU A 52 6.78 3.17 6.74
N ILE A 53 6.04 2.41 5.93
CA ILE A 53 6.59 1.63 4.83
C ILE A 53 7.27 2.55 3.81
N LEU A 54 6.62 3.66 3.44
CA LEU A 54 7.20 4.67 2.57
C LEU A 54 8.47 5.28 3.14
N GLN A 55 8.46 5.64 4.42
CA GLN A 55 9.61 6.22 5.08
C GLN A 55 10.79 5.24 5.03
N MET A 56 10.56 3.95 5.31
CA MET A 56 11.59 2.92 5.22
C MET A 56 12.15 2.78 3.80
N ILE A 57 11.30 2.77 2.77
CA ILE A 57 11.73 2.72 1.36
C ILE A 57 12.54 3.97 1.02
N ALA A 58 12.10 5.15 1.47
CA ALA A 58 12.76 6.42 1.24
C ALA A 58 14.16 6.51 1.89
N GLU A 59 14.28 6.10 3.14
CA GLU A 59 15.54 6.02 3.88
C GLU A 59 16.51 5.05 3.22
N PHE A 60 15.99 3.89 2.79
CA PHE A 60 16.76 2.93 2.05
C PHE A 60 17.30 3.53 0.75
N LEU A 61 16.43 4.07 -0.11
CA LEU A 61 16.84 4.64 -1.41
C LEU A 61 17.79 5.83 -1.25
N LYS A 62 17.61 6.66 -0.22
CA LYS A 62 18.54 7.74 0.14
C LYS A 62 19.93 7.19 0.46
N THR A 63 20.02 6.16 1.29
CA THR A 63 21.31 5.51 1.63
C THR A 63 22.00 4.98 0.36
N GLN A 64 21.24 4.35 -0.54
CA GLN A 64 21.79 3.85 -1.81
C GLN A 64 22.29 4.98 -2.72
N TYR A 65 21.61 6.13 -2.71
CA TYR A 65 22.06 7.30 -3.45
C TYR A 65 23.37 7.89 -2.89
N GLU A 66 23.50 7.98 -1.58
CA GLU A 66 24.72 8.46 -0.91
C GLU A 66 25.93 7.57 -1.25
N GLU A 67 25.69 6.27 -1.41
CA GLU A 67 26.67 5.29 -1.91
C GLU A 67 26.84 5.29 -3.44
N LYS A 68 26.19 6.20 -4.17
CA LYS A 68 26.21 6.32 -5.64
C LYS A 68 25.72 5.06 -6.36
N ARG A 69 24.79 4.33 -5.76
CA ARG A 69 24.16 3.13 -6.35
C ARG A 69 22.86 3.49 -7.05
N LYS A 70 22.73 3.02 -8.30
CA LYS A 70 21.52 3.16 -9.12
C LYS A 70 20.61 1.94 -8.97
N ILE A 71 19.32 2.14 -9.23
CA ILE A 71 18.31 1.08 -9.25
C ILE A 71 18.15 0.58 -10.68
N SER A 72 18.25 -0.74 -10.89
CA SER A 72 18.04 -1.35 -12.20
C SER A 72 16.57 -1.39 -12.58
N GLY A 73 15.69 -1.68 -11.62
CA GLY A 73 14.25 -1.66 -11.83
C GLY A 73 13.47 -1.83 -10.55
N VAL A 74 12.18 -1.53 -10.65
CA VAL A 74 11.21 -1.69 -9.56
C VAL A 74 10.19 -2.74 -9.99
N MET A 75 9.98 -3.76 -9.17
CA MET A 75 8.96 -4.78 -9.42
C MET A 75 7.70 -4.45 -8.60
N PHE A 76 6.55 -4.39 -9.26
CA PHE A 76 5.24 -4.22 -8.61
C PHE A 76 4.45 -5.52 -8.73
N LEU A 77 4.25 -6.20 -7.60
CA LEU A 77 3.54 -7.48 -7.55
C LEU A 77 2.05 -7.25 -7.28
N LEU A 78 1.19 -7.92 -8.04
CA LEU A 78 -0.25 -7.83 -7.90
C LEU A 78 -0.93 -9.20 -8.03
N PRO A 79 -1.56 -9.76 -6.99
CA PRO A 79 -2.36 -10.97 -7.14
C PRO A 79 -3.53 -10.77 -8.10
N ILE A 80 -3.65 -11.63 -9.13
CA ILE A 80 -4.78 -11.55 -10.06
C ILE A 80 -6.10 -12.04 -9.45
N THR A 81 -6.01 -12.85 -8.39
CA THR A 81 -7.17 -13.45 -7.70
C THR A 81 -7.72 -12.59 -6.56
N ALA A 82 -7.08 -11.48 -6.21
CA ALA A 82 -7.52 -10.59 -5.14
C ALA A 82 -8.29 -9.38 -5.69
N ALA A 83 -9.34 -8.96 -4.97
CA ALA A 83 -10.05 -7.73 -5.28
C ALA A 83 -9.08 -6.53 -5.30
N PRO A 84 -9.35 -5.48 -6.12
CA PRO A 84 -8.46 -4.31 -6.25
C PRO A 84 -8.22 -3.49 -4.97
N ALA A 85 -8.65 -3.96 -3.81
CA ALA A 85 -8.57 -3.27 -2.52
C ALA A 85 -7.15 -2.81 -2.16
N GLY A 86 -6.10 -3.49 -2.64
CA GLY A 86 -4.70 -3.09 -2.44
C GLY A 86 -4.19 -1.99 -3.38
N ILE A 87 -4.87 -1.76 -4.52
CA ILE A 87 -4.53 -0.70 -5.50
C ILE A 87 -5.41 0.52 -5.22
N THR A 88 -5.17 1.17 -4.08
CA THR A 88 -5.89 2.40 -3.75
C THR A 88 -5.27 3.59 -4.49
N PRO A 89 -6.07 4.61 -4.89
CA PRO A 89 -5.55 5.86 -5.45
C PRO A 89 -4.45 6.51 -4.59
N LYS A 90 -4.50 6.26 -3.28
CA LYS A 90 -3.50 6.64 -2.29
C LYS A 90 -2.16 5.94 -2.55
N ASN A 91 -2.13 4.60 -2.52
CA ASN A 91 -0.94 3.77 -2.77
C ASN A 91 -0.31 4.08 -4.13
N MET A 92 -1.16 4.37 -5.11
CA MET A 92 -0.78 4.70 -6.47
C MET A 92 -0.09 6.07 -6.58
N ARG A 93 -0.63 7.09 -5.91
CA ARG A 93 -0.01 8.44 -5.87
C ARG A 93 1.34 8.39 -5.16
N MET A 94 1.42 7.59 -4.10
CA MET A 94 2.65 7.37 -3.33
C MET A 94 3.74 6.70 -4.18
N PHE A 95 3.43 5.58 -4.82
CA PHE A 95 4.35 4.85 -5.70
C PHE A 95 4.89 5.73 -6.85
N LYS A 96 4.03 6.50 -7.51
CA LYS A 96 4.45 7.40 -8.59
C LYS A 96 5.44 8.46 -8.14
N ARG A 97 5.32 8.96 -6.91
CA ARG A 97 6.25 9.97 -6.38
C ARG A 97 7.57 9.37 -5.93
N LEU A 98 7.57 8.11 -5.48
CA LEU A 98 8.80 7.35 -5.21
C LEU A 98 9.61 7.14 -6.49
N CYS A 99 8.97 6.60 -7.53
CA CYS A 99 9.63 6.29 -8.79
C CYS A 99 9.93 7.56 -9.60
N GLY A 100 8.98 8.49 -9.62
CA GLY A 100 8.99 9.68 -10.47
C GLY A 100 8.43 9.42 -11.86
N ASN A 101 7.67 10.39 -12.38
CA ASN A 101 6.93 10.24 -13.63
C ASN A 101 7.82 9.89 -14.84
N GLY A 102 9.08 10.35 -14.86
CA GLY A 102 10.03 10.08 -15.96
C GLY A 102 10.67 8.69 -15.91
N GLN A 103 10.49 7.93 -14.83
CA GLN A 103 11.17 6.65 -14.59
C GLN A 103 10.18 5.49 -14.46
N LEU A 104 8.89 5.71 -14.74
CA LEU A 104 7.87 4.66 -14.73
C LEU A 104 8.16 3.50 -15.70
N LYS A 105 8.93 3.74 -16.77
CA LYS A 105 9.41 2.69 -17.70
C LYS A 105 10.35 1.66 -17.07
N THR A 106 10.96 1.97 -15.92
CA THR A 106 11.83 1.02 -15.18
C THR A 106 11.04 0.14 -14.22
N VAL A 107 9.71 0.28 -14.22
CA VAL A 107 8.80 -0.56 -13.46
C VAL A 107 8.44 -1.79 -14.29
N VAL A 108 8.49 -2.96 -13.66
CA VAL A 108 7.94 -4.21 -14.18
C VAL A 108 6.76 -4.59 -13.29
N VAL A 109 5.56 -4.58 -13.85
CA VAL A 109 4.36 -5.06 -13.19
C VAL A 109 4.27 -6.57 -13.39
N VAL A 110 4.05 -7.29 -12.30
CA VAL A 110 3.94 -8.74 -12.31
C VAL A 110 2.62 -9.13 -11.67
N THR A 111 1.67 -9.59 -12.49
CA THR A 111 0.44 -10.19 -11.98
C THR A 111 0.75 -11.62 -11.51
N THR A 112 0.46 -11.92 -10.25
CA THR A 112 0.83 -13.19 -9.58
C THR A 112 -0.40 -14.07 -9.31
N ARG A 113 -0.18 -15.30 -8.86
CA ARG A 113 -1.24 -16.27 -8.50
C ARG A 113 -2.10 -16.73 -9.69
N TRP A 114 -1.56 -16.68 -10.92
CA TRP A 114 -2.26 -17.18 -12.10
C TRP A 114 -2.59 -18.68 -12.01
N ASN A 115 -1.79 -19.47 -11.30
CA ASN A 115 -2.07 -20.88 -11.03
C ASN A 115 -3.38 -21.10 -10.25
N GLU A 116 -3.89 -20.09 -9.54
CA GLU A 116 -5.17 -20.15 -8.83
C GLU A 116 -6.37 -19.82 -9.72
N ALA A 117 -6.16 -19.03 -10.78
CA ALA A 117 -7.20 -18.71 -11.76
C ALA A 117 -7.33 -19.80 -12.84
N CYS A 118 -6.27 -20.57 -13.11
CA CYS A 118 -6.21 -21.53 -14.22
C CYS A 118 -6.88 -22.90 -13.93
N TYR A 119 -7.70 -23.04 -12.88
CA TYR A 119 -8.37 -24.31 -12.58
C TYR A 119 -9.53 -24.64 -13.52
N SER A 120 -10.10 -23.62 -14.18
CA SER A 120 -11.14 -23.77 -15.21
C SER A 120 -10.90 -22.77 -16.34
N GLU A 121 -11.44 -23.06 -17.53
CA GLU A 121 -11.41 -22.10 -18.65
C GLU A 121 -12.14 -20.80 -18.28
N GLU A 122 -13.28 -20.89 -17.60
CA GLU A 122 -14.06 -19.74 -17.13
C GLU A 122 -13.26 -18.87 -16.14
N GLY A 123 -12.60 -19.48 -15.15
CA GLY A 123 -11.78 -18.74 -14.18
C GLY A 123 -10.56 -18.07 -14.81
N LEU A 124 -9.96 -18.70 -15.82
CA LEU A 124 -8.89 -18.10 -16.60
C LEU A 124 -9.42 -16.89 -17.39
N GLU A 125 -10.55 -17.04 -18.08
CA GLU A 125 -11.16 -15.96 -18.86
C GLU A 125 -11.54 -14.76 -17.97
N GLU A 126 -12.14 -14.99 -16.80
CA GLU A 126 -12.45 -13.95 -15.83
C GLU A 126 -11.19 -13.20 -15.35
N ALA A 127 -10.11 -13.93 -15.05
CA ALA A 127 -8.84 -13.33 -14.62
C ALA A 127 -8.19 -12.51 -15.74
N GLU A 128 -8.28 -12.96 -16.99
CA GLU A 128 -7.78 -12.21 -18.15
C GLU A 128 -8.60 -10.93 -18.38
N GLN A 129 -9.93 -11.00 -18.28
CA GLN A 129 -10.80 -9.84 -18.37
C GLN A 129 -10.54 -8.83 -17.25
N LEU A 130 -10.31 -9.31 -16.02
CA LEU A 130 -9.94 -8.47 -14.88
C LEU A 130 -8.60 -7.78 -15.12
N GLU A 131 -7.57 -8.50 -15.60
CA GLU A 131 -6.28 -7.91 -15.91
C GLU A 131 -6.41 -6.78 -16.95
N VAL A 132 -7.16 -7.02 -18.03
CA VAL A 132 -7.42 -6.00 -19.06
C VAL A 132 -8.15 -4.79 -18.46
N SER A 133 -9.20 -5.02 -17.67
CA SER A 133 -9.93 -3.94 -17.00
C SER A 133 -9.03 -3.11 -16.09
N LEU A 134 -8.13 -3.76 -15.35
CA LEU A 134 -7.15 -3.10 -14.49
C LEU A 134 -6.15 -2.25 -15.28
N MET A 135 -5.75 -2.69 -16.48
CA MET A 135 -4.82 -1.95 -17.34
C MET A 135 -5.47 -0.82 -18.15
N GLU A 136 -6.78 -0.87 -18.39
CA GLU A 136 -7.53 0.14 -19.17
C GLU A 136 -8.27 1.16 -18.30
N SER A 137 -8.60 0.79 -17.06
CA SER A 137 -9.23 1.72 -16.11
C SER A 137 -8.28 2.85 -15.70
N GLU A 138 -8.83 4.03 -15.47
CA GLU A 138 -8.02 5.17 -15.02
C GLU A 138 -7.32 4.84 -13.69
N GLY A 139 -5.99 4.88 -13.72
CA GLY A 139 -5.17 4.51 -12.57
C GLY A 139 -3.73 4.15 -12.95
N LEU A 140 -2.93 3.83 -11.94
CA LEU A 140 -1.51 3.51 -12.00
C LEU A 140 -1.18 2.47 -13.04
N LEU A 141 -1.96 1.40 -13.15
CA LEU A 141 -1.64 0.34 -14.12
C LEU A 141 -1.78 0.87 -15.56
N LYS A 142 -2.81 1.66 -15.84
CA LYS A 142 -2.92 2.40 -17.10
C LYS A 142 -1.77 3.39 -17.28
N ASP A 143 -1.42 4.16 -16.25
CA ASP A 143 -0.29 5.10 -16.33
C ASP A 143 1.06 4.40 -16.58
N LEU A 144 1.27 3.24 -15.96
CA LEU A 144 2.46 2.40 -16.14
C LEU A 144 2.48 1.83 -17.55
N LYS A 145 1.34 1.34 -18.04
CA LYS A 145 1.18 0.88 -19.43
C LYS A 145 1.48 2.00 -20.42
N ASP A 146 0.88 3.18 -20.23
CA ASP A 146 1.07 4.36 -21.08
C ASP A 146 2.53 4.86 -21.03
N ALA A 147 3.23 4.69 -19.91
CA ALA A 147 4.64 5.00 -19.75
C ALA A 147 5.60 3.92 -20.29
N GLY A 148 5.08 2.80 -20.80
CA GLY A 148 5.88 1.71 -21.37
C GLY A 148 6.48 0.74 -20.35
N ALA A 149 5.91 0.65 -19.14
CA ALA A 149 6.24 -0.38 -18.18
C ALA A 149 5.92 -1.78 -18.76
N ARG A 150 6.70 -2.78 -18.35
CA ARG A 150 6.48 -4.17 -18.79
C ARG A 150 5.47 -4.84 -17.87
N PHE A 151 4.57 -5.63 -18.43
CA PHE A 151 3.60 -6.44 -17.70
C PHE A 151 3.88 -7.92 -17.95
N LEU A 152 4.06 -8.67 -16.87
CA LEU A 152 4.36 -10.10 -16.90
C LEU A 152 3.37 -10.85 -15.99
N ARG A 153 3.07 -12.10 -16.33
CA ARG A 153 2.25 -13.00 -15.52
C ARG A 153 3.15 -14.03 -14.84
N ALA A 154 2.95 -14.29 -13.56
CA ALA A 154 3.69 -15.29 -12.79
C ALA A 154 2.75 -16.16 -11.93
N GLY A 155 3.14 -17.41 -11.72
CA GLY A 155 2.38 -18.36 -10.93
C GLY A 155 3.19 -19.60 -10.56
N HIS A 156 2.72 -20.32 -9.55
CA HIS A 156 3.25 -21.63 -9.17
C HIS A 156 2.54 -22.74 -9.94
N PHE A 157 2.97 -22.96 -11.18
CA PHE A 157 2.42 -24.00 -12.05
C PHE A 157 3.01 -25.37 -11.73
N SER A 158 2.20 -26.41 -11.90
CA SER A 158 2.54 -27.81 -11.61
C SER A 158 2.07 -28.73 -12.74
N LYS A 159 2.18 -30.05 -12.57
CA LYS A 159 1.61 -30.99 -13.54
C LYS A 159 0.08 -30.97 -13.50
N GLU A 160 -0.47 -30.72 -12.32
CA GLU A 160 -1.90 -30.66 -12.02
C GLU A 160 -2.50 -29.31 -12.45
N THR A 161 -1.68 -28.26 -12.45
CA THR A 161 -2.01 -26.90 -12.91
C THR A 161 -0.98 -26.42 -13.93
N PRO A 162 -1.05 -26.88 -15.19
CA PRO A 162 -0.08 -26.50 -16.21
C PRO A 162 -0.15 -25.00 -16.52
N GLN A 163 1.00 -24.41 -16.83
CA GLN A 163 1.07 -23.02 -17.26
C GLN A 163 0.35 -22.84 -18.61
N PRO A 164 -0.54 -21.84 -18.76
CA PRO A 164 -1.12 -21.51 -20.04
C PRO A 164 -0.07 -21.07 -21.07
N ALA A 165 -0.39 -21.25 -22.35
CA ALA A 165 0.46 -20.75 -23.43
C ALA A 165 0.43 -19.20 -23.46
N GLY A 166 1.59 -18.58 -23.64
CA GLY A 166 1.69 -17.13 -23.79
C GLY A 166 3.05 -16.60 -23.38
N ALA A 167 3.62 -15.69 -24.18
CA ALA A 167 4.90 -15.06 -23.88
C ALA A 167 4.85 -14.17 -22.62
N GLN A 168 3.65 -13.78 -22.19
CA GLN A 168 3.45 -13.02 -20.96
C GLN A 168 3.70 -13.83 -19.69
N TYR A 169 3.54 -15.16 -19.73
CA TYR A 169 3.80 -16.01 -18.57
C TYR A 169 5.31 -16.27 -18.42
N GLN A 170 5.87 -15.83 -17.30
CA GLN A 170 7.30 -15.87 -17.04
C GLN A 170 7.62 -16.58 -15.74
N SER A 171 8.77 -17.27 -15.72
CA SER A 171 9.32 -17.81 -14.47
C SER A 171 9.81 -16.68 -13.57
N HIS A 172 9.83 -16.89 -12.26
CA HIS A 172 10.38 -15.93 -11.29
C HIS A 172 11.82 -15.48 -11.64
N VAL A 173 12.63 -16.38 -12.20
CA VAL A 173 14.00 -16.05 -12.64
C VAL A 173 13.97 -15.10 -13.85
N ALA A 174 13.13 -15.39 -14.85
CA ALA A 174 13.01 -14.55 -16.05
C ALA A 174 12.48 -13.14 -15.73
N VAL A 175 11.61 -13.01 -14.73
CA VAL A 175 11.16 -11.70 -14.21
C VAL A 175 12.34 -10.90 -13.64
N VAL A 176 13.19 -11.52 -12.81
CA VAL A 176 14.39 -10.86 -12.27
C VAL A 176 15.37 -10.52 -13.39
N GLU A 177 15.58 -11.41 -14.36
CA GLU A 177 16.44 -11.13 -15.52
C GLU A 177 15.91 -9.96 -16.37
N THR A 178 14.59 -9.82 -16.47
CA THR A 178 13.96 -8.67 -17.12
C THR A 178 14.33 -7.37 -16.43
N LEU A 179 14.27 -7.32 -15.09
CA LEU A 179 14.66 -6.15 -14.29
C LEU A 179 16.15 -5.85 -14.41
N LEU A 180 17.00 -6.88 -14.46
CA LEU A 180 18.44 -6.72 -14.63
C LEU A 180 18.81 -6.21 -16.04
N GLY A 181 17.99 -6.48 -17.05
CA GLY A 181 18.16 -5.97 -18.42
C GLY A 181 17.78 -4.51 -18.60
N LEU A 182 17.15 -3.88 -17.62
CA LEU A 182 16.81 -2.46 -17.66
C LEU A 182 18.04 -1.58 -17.39
N GLU A 183 18.03 -0.37 -17.95
CA GLU A 183 19.08 0.61 -17.74
C GLU A 183 19.00 1.16 -16.30
N PRO A 184 20.07 1.08 -15.49
CA PRO A 184 20.04 1.60 -14.14
C PRO A 184 19.85 3.11 -14.07
N VAL A 185 18.88 3.56 -13.27
CA VAL A 185 18.53 4.97 -13.07
C VAL A 185 18.61 5.37 -11.60
N TYR A 186 18.72 6.67 -11.34
CA TYR A 186 18.37 7.20 -10.03
C TYR A 186 16.87 7.44 -10.01
N LEU A 187 16.19 6.92 -8.98
CA LEU A 187 14.78 7.22 -8.76
C LEU A 187 14.61 8.67 -8.30
N GLN A 188 13.45 9.29 -8.54
CA GLN A 188 13.22 10.71 -8.17
C GLN A 188 13.50 10.99 -6.69
N ILE A 189 13.22 10.03 -5.80
CA ILE A 189 13.53 10.18 -4.38
C ILE A 189 15.05 10.20 -4.10
N GLN A 190 15.84 9.45 -4.85
CA GLN A 190 17.29 9.46 -4.72
C GLN A 190 17.86 10.84 -5.06
N GLU A 191 17.31 11.48 -6.10
CA GLU A 191 17.74 12.82 -6.53
C GLU A 191 17.30 13.91 -5.55
N THR A 192 16.05 13.84 -5.06
CA THR A 192 15.48 14.88 -4.17
C THR A 192 15.97 14.79 -2.73
N ALA A 193 16.42 13.63 -2.28
CA ALA A 193 16.95 13.41 -0.92
C ALA A 193 18.40 13.92 -0.72
N ARG A 194 19.05 14.45 -1.77
CA ARG A 194 20.45 14.89 -1.70
C ARG A 194 20.64 16.01 -0.68
N GLY A 195 21.33 15.69 0.42
CA GLY A 195 21.68 16.65 1.47
C GLY A 195 20.48 17.18 2.25
N LYS A 196 19.32 16.53 2.13
CA LYS A 196 18.06 16.95 2.75
C LYS A 196 17.48 15.86 3.65
N PRO A 197 16.76 16.23 4.71
CA PRO A 197 15.92 15.29 5.45
C PRO A 197 14.73 14.84 4.58
N ILE A 198 14.17 13.66 4.84
CA ILE A 198 13.10 13.07 4.00
C ILE A 198 11.85 13.95 3.98
N GLN A 199 11.58 14.65 5.07
CA GLN A 199 10.48 15.61 5.22
C GLN A 199 10.50 16.69 4.12
N GLU A 200 11.69 17.08 3.64
CA GLU A 200 11.87 18.08 2.58
C GLU A 200 11.84 17.49 1.15
N THR A 201 11.62 16.19 1.00
CA THR A 201 11.59 15.51 -0.29
C THR A 201 10.19 15.45 -0.90
N ALA A 202 10.10 15.04 -2.17
CA ALA A 202 8.81 14.79 -2.83
C ALA A 202 7.94 13.78 -2.08
N VAL A 203 8.55 12.80 -1.40
CA VAL A 203 7.85 11.83 -0.54
C VAL A 203 7.50 12.41 0.82
N GLY A 204 8.37 13.24 1.41
CA GLY A 204 8.06 13.99 2.64
C GLY A 204 6.78 14.81 2.52
N SER A 205 6.61 15.52 1.40
CA SER A 205 5.37 16.27 1.13
C SER A 205 4.11 15.40 0.98
N VAL A 206 4.25 14.11 0.64
CA VAL A 206 3.12 13.18 0.62
C VAL A 206 2.77 12.77 2.03
N LEU A 207 3.78 12.35 2.79
CA LEU A 207 3.62 11.93 4.17
C LEU A 207 2.98 13.06 4.99
N GLU A 208 3.45 14.30 4.81
CA GLU A 208 2.90 15.46 5.51
C GLU A 208 1.44 15.73 5.14
N LYS A 209 1.10 15.65 3.85
CA LYS A 209 -0.29 15.76 3.40
C LYS A 209 -1.17 14.64 3.98
N GLU A 210 -0.66 13.42 4.08
CA GLU A 210 -1.40 12.30 4.67
C GLU A 210 -1.62 12.47 6.17
N PHE A 211 -0.61 12.93 6.91
CA PHE A 211 -0.77 13.27 8.32
C PHE A 211 -1.82 14.36 8.51
N GLU A 212 -1.85 15.35 7.62
CA GLU A 212 -2.84 16.43 7.65
C GLU A 212 -4.26 15.92 7.35
N ASP A 213 -4.45 15.12 6.30
CA ASP A 213 -5.74 14.53 5.93
C ASP A 213 -6.28 13.61 7.05
N LEU A 214 -5.40 12.81 7.68
CA LEU A 214 -5.74 11.97 8.83
C LEU A 214 -6.12 12.81 10.05
N ARG A 215 -5.36 13.87 10.33
CA ARG A 215 -5.62 14.80 11.44
C ARG A 215 -6.98 15.50 11.28
N ASN A 216 -7.33 15.89 10.05
CA ASN A 216 -8.63 16.46 9.74
C ASN A 216 -9.77 15.46 9.97
N THR A 217 -9.61 14.22 9.49
CA THR A 217 -10.61 13.16 9.71
C THR A 217 -10.79 12.83 11.19
N LEU A 218 -9.70 12.77 11.97
CA LEU A 218 -9.75 12.56 13.41
C LEU A 218 -10.45 13.72 14.12
N ASN A 219 -10.16 14.97 13.74
CA ASN A 219 -10.85 16.13 14.30
C ASN A 219 -12.35 16.12 14.00
N GLU A 220 -12.75 15.74 12.78
CA GLU A 220 -14.17 15.58 12.42
C GLU A 220 -14.84 14.49 13.27
N ARG A 221 -14.16 13.35 13.47
CA ARG A 221 -14.66 12.28 14.34
C ARG A 221 -14.80 12.73 15.78
N VAL A 222 -13.79 13.40 16.35
CA VAL A 222 -13.84 13.98 17.71
C VAL A 222 -15.01 14.95 17.83
N ASN A 223 -15.20 15.84 16.86
CA ASN A 223 -16.33 16.77 16.85
C ASN A 223 -17.68 16.07 16.76
N SER A 224 -17.79 14.99 15.97
CA SER A 224 -19.02 14.21 15.89
C SER A 224 -19.34 13.51 17.21
N ILE A 225 -18.34 12.92 17.86
CA ILE A 225 -18.47 12.28 19.18
C ILE A 225 -18.89 13.31 20.22
N GLN A 226 -18.27 14.49 20.22
CA GLN A 226 -18.62 15.57 21.15
C GLN A 226 -20.10 15.97 21.02
N LYS A 227 -20.60 16.11 19.79
CA LYS A 227 -22.04 16.38 19.54
C LYS A 227 -22.94 15.25 20.03
N THR A 228 -22.54 13.99 19.84
CA THR A 228 -23.30 12.84 20.35
C THR A 228 -23.34 12.85 21.88
N VAL A 229 -22.23 13.15 22.54
CA VAL A 229 -22.16 13.26 24.01
C VAL A 229 -23.08 14.36 24.51
N GLU A 230 -23.03 15.56 23.91
CA GLU A 230 -23.90 16.68 24.26
C GLU A 230 -25.39 16.34 24.10
N TYR A 231 -25.74 15.68 22.98
CA TYR A 231 -27.10 15.20 22.74
C TYR A 231 -27.55 14.22 23.83
N LEU A 232 -26.73 13.21 24.15
CA LEU A 232 -27.06 12.21 25.17
C LEU A 232 -27.17 12.83 26.57
N GLN A 233 -26.30 13.78 26.92
CA GLN A 233 -26.39 14.50 28.19
C GLN A 233 -27.70 15.27 28.30
N SER A 234 -28.08 16.00 27.25
CA SER A 234 -29.36 16.74 27.24
C SER A 234 -30.59 15.84 27.36
N ALA A 235 -30.57 14.67 26.71
CA ALA A 235 -31.65 13.70 26.81
C ALA A 235 -31.75 13.11 28.23
N THR A 236 -30.59 12.84 28.85
CA THR A 236 -30.52 12.31 30.22
C THR A 236 -31.00 13.36 31.25
N ASP A 237 -30.69 14.64 31.03
CA ASP A 237 -31.13 15.72 31.92
C ASP A 237 -32.64 15.94 31.84
N ILE A 238 -33.23 15.84 30.64
CA ILE A 238 -34.70 15.89 30.44
C ILE A 238 -35.37 14.72 31.17
N GLU A 239 -34.85 13.50 31.02
CA GLU A 239 -35.41 12.31 31.70
C GLU A 239 -35.37 12.45 33.23
N LYS A 240 -34.28 12.99 33.79
CA LYS A 240 -34.19 13.25 35.23
C LYS A 240 -35.21 14.27 35.69
N GLU A 241 -35.39 15.37 34.96
CA GLU A 241 -36.36 16.41 35.31
C GLU A 241 -37.81 15.89 35.29
N ASP A 242 -38.15 15.07 34.29
CA ASP A 242 -39.47 14.42 34.22
C ASP A 242 -39.68 13.42 35.37
N GLN A 243 -38.64 12.68 35.74
CA GLN A 243 -38.69 11.72 36.85
C GLN A 243 -38.85 12.43 38.21
N GLU A 244 -38.18 13.57 38.41
CA GLU A 244 -38.34 14.42 39.60
C GLU A 244 -39.78 14.97 39.71
N LYS A 245 -40.32 15.54 38.63
CA LYS A 245 -41.72 16.01 38.59
C LYS A 245 -42.72 14.89 38.89
N HIS A 246 -42.49 13.70 38.34
CA HIS A 246 -43.33 12.54 38.60
C HIS A 246 -43.29 12.13 40.07
N ASN A 247 -42.09 12.09 40.67
CA ASN A 247 -41.92 11.76 42.09
C ASN A 247 -42.58 12.79 43.01
N GLU A 248 -42.44 14.09 42.74
CA GLU A 248 -43.12 15.14 43.51
C GLU A 248 -44.65 15.00 43.44
N ALA A 249 -45.20 14.73 42.26
CA ALA A 249 -46.63 14.53 42.08
C ALA A 249 -47.15 13.31 42.86
N LEU A 250 -46.38 12.22 42.89
CA LEU A 250 -46.69 11.04 43.70
C LEU A 250 -46.64 11.36 45.20
N HIS A 251 -45.60 12.06 45.67
CA HIS A 251 -45.50 12.47 47.07
C HIS A 251 -46.68 13.34 47.51
N LEU A 252 -47.10 14.30 46.69
CA LEU A 252 -48.25 15.15 46.99
C LEU A 252 -49.56 14.34 47.08
N ARG A 253 -49.71 13.32 46.23
CA ARG A 253 -50.89 12.45 46.20
C ARG A 253 -50.96 11.55 47.41
N ILE A 254 -49.82 10.92 47.78
CA ILE A 254 -49.71 10.11 49.00
C ILE A 254 -50.01 10.96 50.24
N LYS A 255 -49.47 12.19 50.32
CA LYS A 255 -49.75 13.10 51.44
C LYS A 255 -51.24 13.43 51.56
N LYS A 256 -51.90 13.77 50.44
CA LYS A 256 -53.35 14.04 50.42
C LYS A 256 -54.19 12.84 50.82
N GLU A 257 -53.77 11.61 50.51
CA GLU A 257 -54.49 10.41 50.96
C GLU A 257 -54.27 10.11 52.43
N TRP A 258 -53.06 10.32 52.94
CA TRP A 258 -52.74 10.22 54.38
C TRP A 258 -53.56 11.20 55.22
N GLU A 259 -53.70 12.46 54.76
CA GLU A 259 -54.52 13.50 55.41
C GLU A 259 -56.03 13.20 55.39
N LYS A 260 -56.51 12.27 54.55
CA LYS A 260 -57.91 11.82 54.55
C LYS A 260 -58.19 10.65 55.48
N LEU A 261 -57.13 9.93 55.88
CA LEU A 261 -57.20 8.73 56.71
C LEU A 261 -57.01 9.02 58.21
N HIS A 262 -56.61 10.25 58.56
CA HIS A 262 -56.47 10.77 59.93
C HIS A 262 -57.36 12.01 60.10
#